data_AF-A0A3D3PND6-F1
#
_entry.id   AF-A0A3D3PND6-F1
#
_cell.length_a   1.000
_cell.length_b   1.000
_cell.length_c   1.000
_cell.angle_alpha   90.00
_cell.angle_beta   90.00
_cell.angle_gamma   90.00
#
_symmetry.space_group_name_H-M   'P 1'
#
loop_
_entity.id
_entity.type
_entity.pdbx_description
1 polymer ?
#
loop_
_entity_poly.entity_id
_entity_poly.type
_entity_poly.pdbx_seq_one_letter_code
_entity_poly.pdbx_strand_id
1 'polypeptide(L)'
;MTAPLDLQLAALRPALLRFATLQLRNESMAEDVVQDALMAVLEKPERFAGQSSLRTYVTGIMKYKIIDVLRASKRTRQIETADD
;
A
#
# COMPACT_ATOMS: atom_id res chain seq x y z
N MET A 1 -25.42 12.16 5.68
CA MET A 1 -24.10 12.58 6.20
C MET A 1 -23.08 11.60 5.65
N THR A 2 -22.18 12.03 4.77
CA THR A 2 -21.11 11.15 4.26
C THR A 2 -20.14 10.85 5.39
N ALA A 3 -19.74 9.59 5.55
CA ALA A 3 -18.78 9.20 6.59
C ALA A 3 -17.45 9.98 6.41
N PRO A 4 -16.76 10.34 7.51
CA PRO A 4 -15.41 10.89 7.45
C PRO A 4 -14.46 10.01 6.64
N LEU A 5 -13.50 10.62 5.93
CA LEU A 5 -12.60 9.91 5.01
C LEU A 5 -11.75 8.86 5.73
N ASP A 6 -11.27 9.16 6.93
CA ASP A 6 -10.54 8.25 7.81
C ASP A 6 -11.34 6.99 8.12
N LEU A 7 -12.64 7.11 8.40
CA LEU A 7 -13.51 5.95 8.65
C LEU A 7 -13.71 5.11 7.38
N GLN A 8 -13.86 5.76 6.22
CA GLN A 8 -13.93 5.05 4.93
C GLN A 8 -12.63 4.30 4.63
N LEU A 9 -11.48 4.90 4.90
CA LEU A 9 -10.16 4.29 4.73
C LEU A 9 -9.96 3.11 5.69
N ALA A 10 -10.33 3.25 6.96
CA ALA A 10 -10.27 2.19 7.96
C ALA A 10 -11.08 0.96 7.52
N ALA A 11 -12.28 1.18 6.94
CA ALA A 11 -13.12 0.10 6.42
C ALA A 11 -12.49 -0.64 5.23
N LEU A 12 -11.59 0.00 4.48
CA LEU A 12 -10.86 -0.64 3.37
C LEU A 12 -9.65 -1.47 3.82
N ARG A 13 -9.11 -1.22 5.02
CA ARG A 13 -7.87 -1.84 5.52
C ARG A 13 -7.86 -3.37 5.39
N PRO A 14 -8.90 -4.13 5.80
CA PRO A 14 -8.87 -5.60 5.71
C PRO A 14 -8.74 -6.11 4.26
N ALA A 15 -9.40 -5.44 3.31
CA ALA A 15 -9.34 -5.83 1.90
C ALA A 15 -7.99 -5.50 1.27
N LEU A 16 -7.40 -4.35 1.63
CA LEU A 16 -6.07 -3.94 1.19
C LEU A 16 -4.98 -4.84 1.75
N LEU A 17 -5.06 -5.20 3.04
CA LEU A 17 -4.11 -6.08 3.70
C LEU A 17 -4.10 -7.48 3.07
N ARG A 18 -5.27 -8.06 2.81
CA ARG A 18 -5.36 -9.33 2.06
C ARG A 18 -4.68 -9.23 0.69
N PHE A 19 -4.91 -8.14 -0.03
CA PHE A 19 -4.29 -7.94 -1.33
C PHE A 19 -2.77 -7.80 -1.24
N ALA A 20 -2.26 -6.96 -0.32
CA ALA A 20 -0.83 -6.75 -0.14
C ALA A 20 -0.11 -8.03 0.31
N THR A 21 -0.72 -8.80 1.21
CA THR A 21 -0.19 -10.09 1.69
C THR A 21 -0.01 -11.08 0.53
N LEU A 22 -0.98 -11.15 -0.40
CA LEU A 22 -0.89 -11.99 -1.59
C LEU A 22 0.27 -11.58 -2.52
N GLN A 23 0.60 -10.29 -2.58
CA GLN A 23 1.66 -9.77 -3.44
C GLN A 23 3.05 -9.91 -2.82
N LEU A 24 3.18 -9.65 -1.52
CA LEU A 24 4.47 -9.56 -0.84
C LEU A 24 4.88 -10.85 -0.13
N ARG A 25 3.93 -11.72 0.21
CA ARG A 25 4.16 -12.95 0.99
C ARG A 25 4.92 -12.71 2.31
N ASN A 26 4.84 -11.50 2.83
CA ASN A 26 5.42 -11.07 4.10
C ASN A 26 4.39 -10.15 4.76
N GLU A 27 3.92 -10.55 5.93
CA GLU A 27 2.85 -9.86 6.65
C GLU A 27 3.28 -8.47 7.11
N SER A 28 4.47 -8.33 7.70
CA SER A 28 5.01 -7.04 8.16
C SER A 28 5.10 -6.04 7.01
N MET A 29 5.68 -6.46 5.87
CA MET A 29 5.80 -5.58 4.70
C MET A 29 4.44 -5.23 4.11
N ALA A 30 3.46 -6.14 4.20
CA ALA A 30 2.10 -5.88 3.76
C ALA A 30 1.39 -4.87 4.66
N GLU A 31 1.56 -4.96 5.97
CA GLU A 31 1.03 -3.97 6.91
C GLU A 31 1.62 -2.59 6.66
N ASP A 32 2.94 -2.50 6.54
CA ASP A 32 3.65 -1.24 6.27
C ASP A 32 3.13 -0.58 5.00
N VAL A 33 3.09 -1.33 3.90
CA VAL A 33 2.63 -0.83 2.60
C VAL A 33 1.18 -0.35 2.62
N VAL A 34 0.30 -1.07 3.33
CA VAL A 34 -1.11 -0.67 3.47
C VAL A 34 -1.20 0.62 4.29
N GLN A 35 -0.53 0.68 5.43
CA GLN A 35 -0.54 1.86 6.30
C GLN A 35 -0.03 3.09 5.56
N ASP A 36 1.08 2.95 4.86
CA ASP A 36 1.66 3.97 3.99
C ASP A 36 0.70 4.46 2.90
N ALA A 37 -0.07 3.55 2.28
CA ALA A 37 -1.04 3.92 1.26
C ALA A 37 -2.22 4.70 1.86
N LEU A 38 -2.67 4.32 3.07
CA LEU A 38 -3.72 5.06 3.78
C LEU A 38 -3.24 6.45 4.22
N MET A 39 -2.02 6.54 4.75
CA MET A 39 -1.41 7.82 5.15
C MET A 39 -1.25 8.76 3.94
N ALA A 40 -0.80 8.26 2.79
CA ALA A 40 -0.67 9.07 1.58
C ALA A 40 -2.00 9.71 1.13
N VAL A 41 -3.14 9.05 1.39
CA VAL A 41 -4.47 9.63 1.13
C VAL A 41 -4.86 10.65 2.20
N LEU A 42 -4.58 10.37 3.48
CA LEU A 42 -4.89 11.28 4.59
C LEU A 42 -4.05 12.56 4.59
N GLU A 43 -2.81 12.50 4.11
CA GLU A 43 -1.92 13.66 4.01
C GLU A 43 -2.40 14.69 2.97
N LYS A 44 -3.03 14.21 1.89
CA LYS A 44 -3.43 15.02 0.74
C LYS A 44 -4.80 14.58 0.21
N PRO A 45 -5.87 14.67 1.05
CA PRO A 45 -7.19 14.17 0.69
C PRO A 45 -7.76 14.84 -0.56
N GLU A 46 -7.39 16.09 -0.83
CA GLU A 46 -7.78 16.86 -2.00
C GLU A 46 -7.30 16.29 -3.33
N ARG A 47 -6.26 15.42 -3.32
CA ARG A 47 -5.79 14.74 -4.54
C ARG A 47 -6.75 13.65 -5.02
N PHE A 48 -7.66 13.19 -4.16
CA PHE A 48 -8.71 12.29 -4.57
C PHE A 48 -9.85 13.08 -5.24
N ALA A 49 -9.74 13.27 -6.56
CA ALA A 49 -10.71 14.01 -7.36
C ALA A 49 -12.04 13.27 -7.63
N GLY A 50 -12.30 12.14 -6.97
CA GLY A 50 -13.55 11.37 -7.15
C GLY A 50 -13.72 10.71 -8.52
N GLN A 51 -12.70 10.69 -9.38
CA GLN A 51 -12.75 10.10 -10.71
C GLN A 51 -12.75 8.55 -10.71
N SER A 52 -12.59 7.95 -9.53
CA SER A 52 -12.68 6.50 -9.32
C SER A 52 -13.18 6.22 -7.90
N SER A 53 -13.46 4.96 -7.58
CA SER A 53 -13.78 4.58 -6.20
C SER A 53 -12.57 4.83 -5.28
N LEU A 54 -12.80 5.16 -4.01
CA LEU A 54 -11.73 5.34 -3.02
C LEU A 54 -10.83 4.09 -2.94
N ARG A 55 -11.43 2.90 -3.00
CA ARG A 55 -10.70 1.62 -3.04
C ARG A 55 -9.77 1.52 -4.25
N THR A 56 -10.24 1.88 -5.43
CA THR A 56 -9.43 1.87 -6.66
C THR A 56 -8.25 2.84 -6.53
N TYR A 57 -8.51 4.04 -6.04
CA TYR A 57 -7.50 5.07 -5.84
C TYR A 57 -6.41 4.63 -4.86
N VAL A 58 -6.79 4.16 -3.66
CA VAL A 58 -5.85 3.65 -2.63
C VAL A 58 -5.07 2.44 -3.16
N THR A 59 -5.73 1.54 -3.91
CA THR A 59 -5.06 0.39 -4.52
C THR A 59 -4.02 0.82 -5.55
N GLY A 60 -4.28 1.89 -6.31
CA GLY A 60 -3.31 2.48 -7.23
C GLY A 60 -2.04 2.94 -6.52
N ILE A 61 -2.20 3.73 -5.44
CA ILE A 61 -1.08 4.18 -4.59
C ILE A 61 -0.30 2.98 -4.03
N MET A 62 -1.02 2.01 -3.47
CA MET A 62 -0.44 0.82 -2.86
C MET A 62 0.38 0.00 -3.86
N LYS A 63 -0.06 -0.13 -5.12
CA LYS A 63 0.69 -0.87 -6.15
C LYS A 63 2.08 -0.27 -6.43
N TYR A 64 2.20 1.06 -6.45
CA TYR A 64 3.50 1.70 -6.60
C TYR A 64 4.43 1.34 -5.43
N LYS A 65 3.93 1.41 -4.20
CA LYS A 65 4.68 1.04 -3.00
C LYS A 65 5.11 -0.43 -2.98
N ILE A 66 4.23 -1.36 -3.38
CA ILE A 66 4.57 -2.79 -3.53
C ILE A 66 5.73 -2.97 -4.52
N ILE A 67 5.69 -2.27 -5.66
CA ILE A 67 6.77 -2.36 -6.66
C ILE A 67 8.10 -1.87 -6.07
N ASP A 68 8.10 -0.77 -5.32
CA ASP A 68 9.30 -0.23 -4.70
C ASP A 68 9.90 -1.18 -3.66
N VAL A 69 9.02 -1.79 -2.84
CA VAL A 69 9.39 -2.83 -1.88
C VAL A 69 10.03 -4.04 -2.58
N LEU A 70 9.39 -4.58 -3.62
CA LEU A 70 9.90 -5.73 -4.37
C LEU A 70 11.24 -5.43 -5.06
N ARG A 71 11.42 -4.21 -5.56
CA ARG A 71 12.69 -3.74 -6.13
C ARG A 71 13.80 -3.66 -5.09
N ALA A 72 13.49 -3.21 -3.87
CA ALA A 72 14.45 -3.17 -2.77
C ALA A 72 14.88 -4.58 -2.35
N SER A 73 13.93 -5.50 -2.14
CA SER A 73 14.23 -6.89 -1.77
C SER A 73 15.10 -7.61 -2.80
N LYS A 74 14.90 -7.34 -4.10
CA LYS A 74 15.74 -7.90 -5.17
C LYS A 74 17.20 -7.42 -5.07
N ARG A 75 17.44 -6.16 -4.70
CA ARG A 75 18.79 -5.62 -4.52
C ARG A 75 19.48 -6.23 -3.29
N THR A 76 18.78 -6.35 -2.16
CA THR A 76 19.36 -6.97 -0.95
C THR A 76 19.82 -8.39 -1.23
N ARG A 77 18.99 -9.19 -1.92
CA ARG A 77 19.36 -10.57 -2.30
C ARG A 77 20.57 -10.67 -3.23
N GLN A 78 20.87 -9.65 -4.03
CA GLN A 78 22.05 -9.65 -4.91
C GLN A 78 23.36 -9.41 -4.14
N ILE A 79 23.32 -8.63 -3.06
CA ILE A 79 24.52 -8.30 -2.26
C ILE A 79 24.93 -9.50 -1.41
N GLU A 80 23.99 -10.32 -0.94
CA GLU A 80 24.27 -11.53 -0.14
C GLU A 80 24.97 -12.66 -0.92
N THR A 81 25.04 -12.59 -2.25
CA THR A 81 25.63 -13.65 -3.12
C THR A 81 27.05 -13.37 -3.62
N ALA A 82 27.79 -12.44 -3.00
CA ALA A 82 29.11 -12.01 -3.48
C ALA A 82 30.27 -12.17 -2.47
N ASP A 83 30.13 -13.04 -1.48
CA ASP A 83 31.24 -13.49 -0.61
C ASP A 83 31.26 -15.03 -0.58
N ASP A 84 32.03 -15.63 -1.48
CA ASP A 84 32.76 -16.91 -1.35
C ASP A 84 33.86 -16.97 -2.43
#